data_AF-A0A915BX27-F1
#
_entry.id   AF-A0A915BX27-F1
#
_cell.length_a   1.000
_cell.length_b   1.000
_cell.length_c   1.000
_cell.angle_alpha   90.00
_cell.angle_beta   90.00
_cell.angle_gamma   90.00
#
_symmetry.space_group_name_H-M   'P 1'
#
loop_
_entity.id
_entity.type
_entity.pdbx_description
1 polymer ?
#
loop_
_entity_poly.entity_id
_entity_poly.type
_entity_poly.pdbx_seq_one_letter_code
_entity_poly.pdbx_strand_id
1 'polypeptide(L)'
;MENEEQLLEGFHAVFVIVYLQELAWIFTPLIISLNVLIHTFLKDMDYATRWVSIVVSLFFSVSGLCIASSLYFVHKKTLGAHRTKFLWPYIILKFIRTLVLLTVACIILSRDDLRTNYFHISIYGIVESISNLVAIEVCYRTWRYMTRANQRKRRCHQSDAKLIAQNTVTRIKRSESLRERREFVAEI
;
A
#
# COMPACT_ATOMS: atom_id res chain seq x y z
N MET A 1 -5.03 17.82 -19.23
CA MET A 1 -3.94 17.84 -18.24
C MET A 1 -4.48 18.21 -16.86
N GLU A 2 -5.34 19.22 -16.73
CA GLU A 2 -6.02 19.61 -15.47
C GLU A 2 -6.73 18.47 -14.70
N ASN A 3 -7.47 17.60 -15.41
CA ASN A 3 -8.14 16.45 -14.79
C ASN A 3 -7.18 15.37 -14.26
N GLU A 4 -5.92 15.31 -14.73
CA GLU A 4 -4.94 14.33 -14.24
C GLU A 4 -4.23 14.82 -12.97
N GLU A 5 -3.97 16.13 -12.86
CA GLU A 5 -3.34 16.74 -11.69
C GLU A 5 -4.28 16.75 -10.47
N GLN A 6 -5.55 17.11 -10.65
CA GLN A 6 -6.56 16.98 -9.58
C GLN A 6 -6.75 15.54 -9.10
N LEU A 7 -6.66 14.57 -10.03
CA LEU A 7 -6.71 13.14 -9.68
C LEU A 7 -5.46 12.71 -8.90
N LEU A 8 -4.29 13.23 -9.26
CA LEU A 8 -3.03 12.93 -8.58
C LEU A 8 -3.01 13.51 -7.16
N GLU A 9 -3.47 14.75 -6.98
CA GLU A 9 -3.61 15.39 -5.67
C GLU A 9 -4.62 14.67 -4.79
N GLY A 10 -5.79 14.28 -5.35
CA GLY A 10 -6.78 13.47 -4.64
C GLY A 10 -6.22 12.12 -4.19
N PHE A 11 -5.43 11.44 -5.03
CA PHE A 11 -4.76 10.21 -4.64
C PHE A 11 -3.69 10.43 -3.57
N HIS A 12 -2.95 11.54 -3.64
CA HIS A 12 -1.95 11.88 -2.65
C HIS A 12 -2.59 12.14 -1.28
N ALA A 13 -3.67 12.91 -1.23
CA ALA A 13 -4.41 13.18 0.00
C ALA A 13 -4.99 11.89 0.62
N VAL A 14 -5.63 11.03 -0.18
CA VAL A 14 -6.16 9.74 0.29
C VAL A 14 -5.03 8.84 0.81
N PHE A 15 -3.89 8.82 0.13
CA PHE A 15 -2.73 8.05 0.58
C PHE A 15 -2.16 8.58 1.90
N VAL A 16 -2.07 9.90 2.07
CA VAL A 16 -1.63 10.54 3.32
C VAL A 16 -2.58 10.24 4.47
N ILE A 17 -3.90 10.29 4.23
CA ILE A 17 -4.91 9.95 5.24
C ILE A 17 -4.77 8.50 5.68
N VAL A 18 -4.68 7.55 4.73
CA VAL A 18 -4.45 6.14 5.05
C VAL A 18 -3.15 5.98 5.81
N TYR A 19 -2.07 6.65 5.40
CA TYR A 19 -0.77 6.58 6.06
C TYR A 19 -0.82 7.08 7.52
N LEU A 20 -1.46 8.23 7.77
CA LEU A 20 -1.63 8.78 9.12
C LEU A 20 -2.50 7.87 10.00
N GLN A 21 -3.57 7.33 9.42
CA GLN A 21 -4.44 6.37 10.08
C GLN A 21 -3.65 5.12 10.47
N GLU A 22 -2.85 4.56 9.55
CA GLU A 22 -1.98 3.41 9.82
C GLU A 22 -1.00 3.67 10.96
N LEU A 23 -0.34 4.83 10.96
CA LEU A 23 0.56 5.20 12.06
C LEU A 23 -0.19 5.26 13.38
N ALA A 24 -1.38 5.86 13.42
CA ALA A 24 -2.20 5.93 14.63
C ALA A 24 -2.57 4.54 15.16
N TRP A 25 -2.95 3.60 14.28
CA TRP A 25 -3.30 2.22 14.66
C TRP A 25 -2.10 1.36 15.05
N ILE A 26 -0.88 1.72 14.63
CA ILE A 26 0.35 1.11 15.12
C ILE A 26 0.70 1.67 16.51
N PHE A 27 0.75 3.00 16.64
CA PHE A 27 1.27 3.66 17.83
C PHE A 27 0.33 3.55 19.04
N THR A 28 -0.99 3.60 18.83
CA THR A 28 -1.97 3.58 19.94
C THR A 28 -1.85 2.31 20.80
N PRO A 29 -1.98 1.08 20.26
CA PRO A 29 -1.80 -0.14 21.05
C PRO A 29 -0.36 -0.33 21.53
N LEU A 30 0.63 0.17 20.79
CA LEU A 30 2.03 0.12 21.22
C LEU A 30 2.24 0.92 22.51
N ILE A 31 1.80 2.17 22.55
CA ILE A 31 1.90 3.07 23.71
C ILE A 31 1.15 2.48 24.91
N ILE A 32 -0.08 2.00 24.69
CA ILE A 32 -0.89 1.39 25.75
C ILE A 32 -0.18 0.14 26.31
N SER A 33 0.31 -0.75 25.43
CA SER A 33 1.00 -1.97 25.86
C SER A 33 2.31 -1.70 26.60
N LEU A 34 3.09 -0.71 26.16
CA LEU A 34 4.30 -0.25 26.84
C LEU A 34 3.99 0.33 28.22
N ASN A 35 2.93 1.11 28.34
CA ASN A 35 2.51 1.68 29.62
C ASN A 35 2.10 0.57 30.61
N VAL A 36 1.32 -0.42 30.15
CA VAL A 36 0.96 -1.59 30.97
C VAL A 36 2.20 -2.37 31.36
N LEU A 37 3.14 -2.58 30.43
CA LEU A 37 4.39 -3.28 30.70
C LEU A 37 5.21 -2.59 31.79
N ILE A 38 5.45 -1.29 31.65
CA ILE A 38 6.17 -0.47 32.65
C ILE A 38 5.47 -0.58 34.01
N HIS A 39 4.14 -0.48 34.04
CA HIS A 39 3.36 -0.60 35.27
C HIS A 39 3.48 -1.99 35.92
N THR A 40 3.55 -3.08 35.14
CA THR A 40 3.80 -4.43 35.67
C THR A 40 5.23 -4.67 36.17
N PHE A 41 6.19 -3.83 35.78
CA PHE A 41 7.55 -3.84 36.33
C PHE A 41 7.68 -2.96 37.58
N LEU A 42 6.94 -1.86 37.66
CA LEU A 42 6.98 -0.92 38.79
C LEU A 42 6.13 -1.37 39.99
N LYS A 43 5.04 -2.13 39.76
CA LYS A 43 4.28 -2.79 40.82
C LYS A 43 4.62 -4.27 40.88
N ASP A 44 4.64 -4.81 42.09
CA ASP A 44 4.72 -6.26 42.35
C ASP A 44 3.41 -6.93 41.90
N MET A 45 3.31 -7.16 40.59
CA MET A 45 2.25 -7.94 39.97
C MET A 45 2.71 -9.38 39.78
N ASP A 46 1.72 -10.27 39.69
CA ASP A 46 1.93 -11.70 39.56
C ASP A 46 2.76 -12.07 38.32
N TYR A 47 3.59 -13.12 38.44
CA TYR A 47 4.57 -13.50 37.41
C TYR A 47 3.90 -13.82 36.06
N ALA A 48 2.72 -14.46 36.10
CA ALA A 48 1.92 -14.77 34.92
C ALA A 48 1.47 -13.50 34.18
N THR A 49 1.01 -12.48 34.91
CA THR A 49 0.53 -11.21 34.35
C THR A 49 1.67 -10.43 33.68
N ARG A 50 2.88 -10.47 34.27
CA ARG A 50 4.08 -9.85 33.70
C ARG A 50 4.47 -10.50 32.37
N TRP A 51 4.46 -11.83 32.29
CA TRP A 51 4.73 -12.55 31.03
C TRP A 51 3.71 -12.27 29.94
N VAL A 52 2.42 -12.25 30.28
CA VAL A 52 1.36 -11.90 29.32
C VAL A 52 1.57 -10.49 28.78
N SER A 53 1.90 -9.52 29.64
CA SER A 53 2.18 -8.15 29.22
C SER A 53 3.39 -8.05 28.28
N ILE A 54 4.48 -8.78 28.58
CA ILE A 54 5.67 -8.86 27.72
C ILE A 54 5.30 -9.39 26.33
N VAL A 55 4.56 -10.50 26.25
CA VAL A 55 4.15 -11.12 24.99
C VAL A 55 3.27 -10.18 24.17
N VAL A 56 2.30 -9.51 24.81
CA VAL A 56 1.42 -8.54 24.15
C VAL A 56 2.20 -7.35 23.60
N SER A 57 3.14 -6.80 24.40
CA SER A 57 3.98 -5.67 23.97
C SER A 57 4.93 -6.05 22.83
N LEU A 58 5.52 -7.26 22.88
CA LEU A 58 6.32 -7.81 21.79
C LEU A 58 5.50 -7.99 20.51
N PHE A 59 4.28 -8.54 20.61
CA PHE A 59 3.40 -8.72 19.46
C PHE A 59 3.10 -7.40 18.76
N PHE A 60 2.72 -6.35 19.51
CA PHE A 60 2.46 -5.03 18.93
C PHE A 60 3.71 -4.37 18.37
N SER A 61 4.87 -4.55 19.03
CA SER A 61 6.14 -4.01 18.55
C SER A 61 6.60 -4.67 17.25
N VAL A 62 6.59 -6.00 17.19
CA VAL A 62 7.02 -6.75 16.00
C VAL A 62 6.05 -6.51 14.84
N SER A 63 4.74 -6.60 15.08
CA SER A 63 3.75 -6.34 14.03
C SER A 63 3.81 -4.88 13.54
N GLY A 64 4.00 -3.92 14.45
CA GLY A 64 4.20 -2.51 14.12
C GLY A 64 5.45 -2.27 13.26
N LEU A 65 6.59 -2.85 13.65
CA LEU A 65 7.84 -2.80 12.89
C LEU A 65 7.71 -3.42 11.49
N CYS A 66 7.04 -4.55 11.37
CA CYS A 66 6.78 -5.20 10.07
C CYS A 66 5.92 -4.33 9.15
N ILE A 67 4.87 -3.70 9.68
CA ILE A 67 4.00 -2.81 8.90
C ILE A 67 4.75 -1.54 8.52
N ALA A 68 5.43 -0.88 9.46
CA ALA A 68 6.22 0.32 9.21
C ALA A 68 7.32 0.08 8.17
N SER A 69 8.03 -1.05 8.27
CA SER A 69 9.05 -1.45 7.29
C SER A 69 8.43 -1.68 5.92
N SER A 70 7.30 -2.38 5.84
CA SER A 70 6.60 -2.62 4.57
C SER A 70 6.12 -1.31 3.93
N LEU A 71 5.60 -0.40 4.73
CA LEU A 71 5.12 0.91 4.29
C LEU A 71 6.29 1.80 3.83
N TYR A 72 7.42 1.78 4.54
CA TYR A 72 8.66 2.44 4.13
C TYR A 72 9.19 1.91 2.79
N PHE A 73 9.20 0.58 2.61
CA PHE A 73 9.60 -0.04 1.34
C PHE A 73 8.68 0.35 0.19
N VAL A 74 7.36 0.37 0.43
CA VAL A 74 6.37 0.82 -0.55
C VAL A 74 6.61 2.30 -0.89
N HIS A 75 6.78 3.18 0.09
CA HIS A 75 6.99 4.61 -0.15
C HIS A 75 8.29 4.86 -0.94
N LYS A 76 9.42 4.29 -0.49
CA LYS A 76 10.74 4.43 -1.12
C LYS A 76 10.75 3.93 -2.57
N LYS A 77 10.01 2.87 -2.89
CA LYS A 77 9.95 2.32 -4.26
C LYS A 77 8.80 2.86 -5.12
N THR A 78 7.77 3.46 -4.53
CA THR A 78 6.71 4.16 -5.27
C THR A 78 7.25 5.43 -5.92
N LEU A 79 8.22 6.10 -5.27
CA LEU A 79 9.02 7.18 -5.86
C LEU A 79 9.92 6.73 -7.03
N GLY A 80 10.27 5.44 -7.10
CA GLY A 80 11.22 4.89 -8.06
C GLY A 80 10.64 4.50 -9.43
N ALA A 81 9.34 4.66 -9.65
CA ALA A 81 8.62 4.24 -10.85
C ALA A 81 8.68 2.71 -11.13
N HIS A 82 7.53 2.18 -11.55
CA HIS A 82 7.42 0.98 -12.41
C HIS A 82 7.18 -0.43 -11.84
N ARG A 83 7.03 -0.68 -10.54
CA ARG A 83 6.54 -2.01 -10.09
C ARG A 83 5.54 -1.97 -8.96
N THR A 84 4.32 -1.70 -9.42
CA THR A 84 3.06 -2.26 -8.95
C THR A 84 3.23 -3.54 -8.08
N LYS A 85 3.80 -4.67 -8.51
CA LYS A 85 3.79 -5.98 -7.77
C LYS A 85 4.14 -6.01 -6.25
N PHE A 86 4.66 -4.94 -5.65
CA PHE A 86 5.06 -4.83 -4.25
C PHE A 86 3.97 -4.46 -3.23
N LEU A 87 2.71 -4.24 -3.65
CA LEU A 87 1.59 -3.99 -2.73
C LEU A 87 1.13 -5.25 -1.97
N TRP A 88 1.45 -6.43 -2.49
CA TRP A 88 1.09 -7.73 -1.94
C TRP A 88 1.60 -8.03 -0.52
N PRO A 89 2.90 -7.87 -0.20
CA PRO A 89 3.40 -8.12 1.16
C PRO A 89 2.74 -7.22 2.22
N TYR A 90 2.43 -5.97 1.88
CA TYR A 90 1.70 -5.06 2.76
C TYR A 90 0.27 -5.54 3.03
N ILE A 91 -0.45 -5.96 1.98
CA ILE A 91 -1.82 -6.49 2.09
C ILE A 91 -1.84 -7.79 2.91
N ILE A 92 -0.88 -8.70 2.69
CA ILE A 92 -0.79 -9.96 3.42
C ILE A 92 -0.55 -9.73 4.91
N LEU A 93 0.44 -8.90 5.26
CA LEU A 93 0.74 -8.60 6.67
C LEU A 93 -0.44 -7.94 7.37
N LYS A 94 -1.12 -7.01 6.68
CA LYS A 94 -2.37 -6.44 7.19
C LYS A 94 -3.46 -7.48 7.40
N PHE A 95 -3.66 -8.36 6.44
CA PHE A 95 -4.68 -9.39 6.51
C PHE A 95 -4.44 -10.34 7.68
N ILE A 96 -3.18 -10.75 7.89
CA ILE A 96 -2.78 -11.57 9.05
C ILE A 96 -3.06 -10.82 10.36
N ARG A 97 -2.70 -9.54 10.47
CA ARG A 97 -2.99 -8.74 11.67
C ARG A 97 -4.49 -8.64 11.94
N THR A 98 -5.28 -8.35 10.91
CA THR A 98 -6.75 -8.29 11.02
C THR A 98 -7.33 -9.63 11.45
N LEU A 99 -6.84 -10.76 10.91
CA LEU A 99 -7.29 -12.08 11.34
C LEU A 99 -6.99 -12.34 12.83
N VAL A 100 -5.79 -11.98 13.30
CA VAL A 100 -5.41 -12.16 14.71
C VAL A 100 -6.30 -11.31 15.61
N LEU A 101 -6.48 -10.02 15.30
CA LEU A 101 -7.32 -9.11 16.08
C LEU A 101 -8.77 -9.57 16.12
N LEU A 102 -9.31 -9.99 14.98
CA LEU A 102 -10.68 -10.48 14.88
C LEU A 102 -10.86 -11.79 15.67
N THR A 103 -9.88 -12.70 15.59
CA THR A 103 -9.90 -13.96 16.36
C THR A 103 -9.91 -13.67 17.87
N VAL A 104 -9.04 -12.76 18.33
CA VAL A 104 -8.97 -12.35 19.74
C VAL A 104 -10.28 -11.67 20.18
N ALA A 105 -10.84 -10.78 19.35
CA ALA A 105 -12.12 -10.13 19.63
C ALA A 105 -13.28 -11.15 19.74
N CYS A 106 -13.36 -12.11 18.82
CA CYS A 106 -14.35 -13.18 18.87
C CYS A 106 -14.22 -14.02 20.15
N ILE A 107 -13.00 -14.39 20.56
CA ILE A 107 -12.77 -15.15 21.80
C ILE A 107 -13.25 -14.38 23.04
N ILE A 108 -12.97 -13.06 23.09
CA ILE A 108 -13.42 -12.19 24.19
C ILE A 108 -14.94 -12.09 24.22
N LEU A 109 -15.59 -11.97 23.06
CA LEU A 109 -17.06 -11.90 22.95
C LEU A 109 -17.73 -13.22 23.33
N SER A 110 -17.13 -14.37 23.01
CA SER A 110 -17.70 -15.68 23.31
C SER A 110 -17.61 -16.09 24.78
N ARG A 111 -16.74 -15.48 25.59
CA ARG A 111 -16.60 -15.79 27.02
C ARG A 111 -17.21 -14.70 27.89
N ASP A 112 -18.20 -15.08 28.70
CA ASP A 112 -18.91 -14.15 29.59
C ASP A 112 -17.99 -13.46 30.60
N ASP A 113 -17.03 -14.18 31.19
CA ASP A 113 -16.05 -13.64 32.15
C ASP A 113 -15.12 -12.57 31.55
N LEU A 114 -14.82 -12.69 30.25
CA LEU A 114 -13.96 -11.75 29.53
C LEU A 114 -14.77 -10.59 28.96
N ARG A 115 -16.05 -10.82 28.64
CA ARG A 115 -16.94 -9.82 28.05
C ARG A 115 -17.13 -8.63 28.98
N THR A 116 -17.44 -8.84 30.24
CA THR A 116 -17.68 -7.75 31.22
C THR A 116 -16.47 -6.84 31.41
N ASN A 117 -15.25 -7.40 31.38
CA ASN A 117 -14.02 -6.65 31.65
C ASN A 117 -13.34 -6.11 30.39
N TYR A 118 -13.46 -6.79 29.25
CA TYR A 118 -12.67 -6.51 28.04
C TYR A 118 -13.52 -6.22 26.78
N PHE A 119 -14.82 -5.94 26.94
CA PHE A 119 -15.70 -5.57 25.83
C PHE A 119 -15.16 -4.41 24.99
N HIS A 120 -14.59 -3.40 25.63
CA HIS A 120 -14.00 -2.23 24.97
C HIS A 120 -12.83 -2.61 24.06
N ILE A 121 -12.00 -3.58 24.47
CA ILE A 121 -10.89 -4.11 23.66
C ILE A 121 -11.44 -4.86 22.45
N SER A 122 -12.51 -5.65 22.64
CA SER A 122 -13.16 -6.36 21.53
C SER A 122 -13.77 -5.40 20.51
N ILE A 123 -14.45 -4.33 20.95
CA ILE A 123 -14.98 -3.30 20.04
C ILE A 123 -13.84 -2.64 19.28
N TYR A 124 -12.77 -2.27 19.98
CA TYR A 124 -11.59 -1.68 19.35
C TYR A 124 -11.01 -2.59 18.26
N GLY A 125 -10.86 -3.89 18.54
CA GLY A 125 -10.38 -4.87 17.57
C GLY A 125 -11.28 -5.01 16.34
N ILE A 126 -12.61 -4.93 16.52
CA ILE A 126 -13.57 -4.96 15.39
C ILE A 126 -13.48 -3.67 14.57
N VAL A 127 -13.43 -2.51 15.21
CA VAL A 127 -13.30 -1.21 14.53
C VAL A 127 -11.98 -1.13 13.75
N GLU A 128 -10.87 -1.56 14.36
CA GLU A 128 -9.56 -1.65 13.71
C GLU A 128 -9.60 -2.60 12.51
N SER A 129 -10.31 -3.72 12.62
CA SER A 129 -10.48 -4.68 11.52
C SER A 129 -11.24 -4.09 10.33
N ILE A 130 -12.33 -3.37 10.58
CA ILE A 130 -13.11 -2.69 9.54
C ILE A 130 -12.27 -1.59 8.88
N SER A 131 -11.58 -0.78 9.69
CA SER A 131 -10.63 0.24 9.26
C SER A 131 -9.55 -0.33 8.33
N ASN A 132 -8.94 -1.46 8.71
CA ASN A 132 -7.94 -2.14 7.88
C ASN A 132 -8.52 -2.61 6.55
N LEU A 133 -9.75 -3.12 6.54
CA LEU A 133 -10.42 -3.61 5.34
C LEU A 133 -10.74 -2.48 4.36
N VAL A 134 -11.20 -1.33 4.87
CA VAL A 134 -11.40 -0.10 4.08
C VAL A 134 -10.08 0.37 3.48
N ALA A 135 -9.00 0.39 4.26
CA ALA A 135 -7.69 0.79 3.76
C ALA A 135 -7.17 -0.15 2.65
N ILE A 136 -7.40 -1.46 2.76
CA ILE A 136 -7.07 -2.42 1.70
C ILE A 136 -7.89 -2.13 0.43
N GLU A 137 -9.19 -1.88 0.55
CA GLU A 137 -10.07 -1.56 -0.57
C GLU A 137 -9.63 -0.26 -1.27
N VAL A 138 -9.28 0.78 -0.51
CA VAL A 138 -8.76 2.04 -1.05
C VAL A 138 -7.44 1.81 -1.78
N CYS A 139 -6.50 1.07 -1.20
CA CYS A 139 -5.25 0.71 -1.85
C CYS A 139 -5.49 -0.08 -3.15
N TYR A 140 -6.44 -1.02 -3.14
CA TYR A 140 -6.80 -1.84 -4.30
C TYR A 140 -7.46 -1.01 -5.42
N ARG A 141 -8.33 -0.06 -5.08
CA ARG A 141 -8.92 0.86 -6.06
C ARG A 141 -7.84 1.73 -6.68
N THR A 142 -7.01 2.39 -5.87
CA THR A 142 -5.90 3.24 -6.35
C THR A 142 -4.97 2.47 -7.26
N TRP A 143 -4.63 1.23 -6.90
CA TRP A 143 -3.89 0.31 -7.74
C TRP A 143 -4.54 0.08 -9.11
N ARG A 144 -5.83 -0.24 -9.12
CA ARG A 144 -6.59 -0.52 -10.35
C ARG A 144 -6.63 0.70 -11.27
N TYR A 145 -6.71 1.90 -10.69
CA TYR A 145 -6.62 3.14 -11.45
C TYR A 145 -5.21 3.36 -12.02
N MET A 146 -4.16 3.21 -11.21
CA MET A 146 -2.76 3.33 -11.66
C MET A 146 -2.41 2.34 -12.78
N THR A 147 -2.85 1.09 -12.67
CA THR A 147 -2.60 0.07 -13.70
C THR A 147 -3.30 0.43 -15.02
N ARG A 148 -4.53 0.93 -14.97
CA ARG A 148 -5.25 1.43 -16.15
C ARG A 148 -4.58 2.68 -16.76
N ALA A 149 -4.14 3.63 -15.94
CA ALA A 149 -3.44 4.82 -16.40
C ALA A 149 -2.10 4.47 -17.07
N ASN A 150 -1.31 3.58 -16.47
CA ASN A 150 -0.06 3.08 -17.05
C ASN A 150 -0.28 2.30 -18.35
N GLN A 151 -1.36 1.52 -18.45
CA GLN A 151 -1.72 0.85 -19.72
C GLN A 151 -2.10 1.85 -20.81
N ARG A 152 -2.76 2.97 -20.47
CA ARG A 152 -3.06 4.05 -21.42
C ARG A 152 -1.79 4.76 -21.87
N LYS A 153 -0.88 5.12 -20.94
CA LYS A 153 0.43 5.71 -21.27
C LYS A 153 1.26 4.79 -22.16
N ARG A 154 1.31 3.49 -21.88
CA ARG A 154 2.02 2.51 -22.74
C ARG A 154 1.43 2.43 -24.14
N ARG A 155 0.09 2.48 -24.28
CA ARG A 155 -0.57 2.49 -25.61
C ARG A 155 -0.30 3.79 -26.38
N CYS A 156 -0.31 4.94 -25.72
CA CYS A 156 0.10 6.22 -26.33
C CYS A 156 1.54 6.15 -26.83
N HIS A 157 2.48 5.74 -25.98
CA HIS A 157 3.90 5.66 -26.35
C HIS A 157 4.16 4.65 -27.48
N GLN A 158 3.43 3.54 -27.51
CA GLN A 158 3.53 2.54 -28.57
C GLN A 158 2.90 3.03 -29.88
N SER A 159 1.83 3.83 -29.81
CA SER A 159 1.23 4.50 -30.97
C SER A 159 2.18 5.54 -31.56
N ASP A 160 2.78 6.37 -30.71
CA ASP A 160 3.76 7.39 -31.14
C ASP A 160 5.02 6.73 -31.72
N ALA A 161 5.53 5.67 -31.10
CA ALA A 161 6.68 4.93 -31.63
C ALA A 161 6.37 4.29 -33.01
N LYS A 162 5.16 3.76 -33.20
CA LYS A 162 4.70 3.26 -34.51
C LYS A 162 4.58 4.39 -35.53
N LEU A 163 4.02 5.54 -35.15
CA LEU A 163 3.89 6.72 -36.02
C LEU A 163 5.25 7.24 -36.46
N ILE A 164 6.22 7.33 -35.53
CA ILE A 164 7.59 7.75 -35.82
C ILE A 164 8.27 6.76 -36.76
N ALA A 165 8.17 5.45 -36.51
CA ALA A 165 8.74 4.43 -37.39
C ALA A 165 8.15 4.52 -38.80
N GLN A 166 6.83 4.69 -38.92
CA GLN A 166 6.13 4.77 -40.20
C GLN A 166 6.49 6.05 -40.98
N ASN A 167 6.63 7.19 -40.30
CA ASN A 167 7.12 8.44 -40.88
C ASN A 167 8.58 8.35 -41.31
N THR A 168 9.42 7.62 -40.59
CA THR A 168 10.84 7.44 -40.94
C THR A 168 10.99 6.57 -42.20
N VAL A 169 10.24 5.46 -42.29
CA VAL A 169 10.26 4.56 -43.46
C VAL A 169 9.73 5.27 -44.72
N THR A 170 8.65 6.04 -44.60
CA THR A 170 8.12 6.82 -45.74
C THR A 170 9.10 7.90 -46.20
N ARG A 171 9.87 8.51 -45.29
CA ARG A 171 10.91 9.49 -45.64
C ARG A 171 12.05 8.85 -46.43
N ILE A 172 12.53 7.67 -45.99
CA ILE A 172 13.62 6.93 -46.64
C ILE A 172 13.21 6.52 -48.07
N LYS A 173 12.00 5.96 -48.22
CA LYS A 173 11.48 5.53 -49.53
C LYS A 173 11.33 6.71 -50.50
N ARG A 174 10.97 7.89 -49.99
CA ARG A 174 10.90 9.12 -50.79
C ARG A 174 12.27 9.59 -51.23
N SER A 175 13.29 9.51 -50.38
CA SER A 175 14.67 9.86 -50.76
C SER A 175 15.26 8.91 -51.80
N GLU A 176 14.96 7.61 -51.73
CA GLU A 176 15.38 6.63 -52.75
C GLU A 176 14.74 6.93 -54.11
N SER A 177 13.43 7.19 -54.15
CA SER A 177 12.73 7.55 -55.40
C SER A 177 13.25 8.83 -56.05
N LEU A 178 13.73 9.78 -55.25
CA LEU A 178 14.32 11.04 -55.74
C LEU A 178 15.75 10.84 -56.23
N ARG A 179 16.46 9.84 -55.69
CA ARG A 179 17.80 9.47 -56.13
C ARG A 179 17.74 8.70 -57.45
N GLU A 180 16.85 7.70 -57.56
CA GLU A 180 16.60 6.98 -58.82
C GLU A 180 16.21 7.93 -59.95
N ARG A 181 15.35 8.93 -59.67
CA ARG A 181 14.99 9.97 -60.66
C ARG A 181 16.17 10.84 -61.08
N ARG A 182 17.15 11.10 -60.21
CA ARG A 182 18.34 11.89 -60.58
C ARG A 182 19.32 11.06 -61.39
N GLU A 183 19.48 9.79 -61.04
CA GLU A 183 20.34 8.85 -61.78
C GLU A 183 19.80 8.65 -63.21
N PHE A 184 18.49 8.48 -63.39
CA PHE A 184 17.86 8.42 -64.72
C PHE A 184 18.01 9.69 -65.57
N VAL A 185 18.04 10.88 -64.95
CA VAL A 185 18.20 12.15 -65.68
C VAL A 185 19.67 12.40 -66.04
N ALA A 186 20.62 11.83 -65.30
CA ALA A 186 22.04 11.91 -65.63
C ALA A 186 22.48 10.93 -66.73
N GLU A 187 21.65 9.93 -67.04
CA GLU A 187 21.90 8.90 -68.04
C GLU A 187 21.35 9.25 -69.45
N ILE A 188 20.62 10.37 -69.56
CA ILE A 188 20.07 10.95 -70.81
C ILE A 188 20.95 12.12 -71.24
#